data_AF-A0A9X3D1G6-F1
#
_entry.id   AF-A0A9X3D1G6-F1
#
_cell.length_a   1.000
_cell.length_b   1.000
_cell.length_c   1.000
_cell.angle_alpha   90.00
_cell.angle_beta   90.00
_cell.angle_gamma   90.00
#
_symmetry.space_group_name_H-M   'P 1'
#
loop_
_entity.id
_entity.type
_entity.pdbx_description
1 polymer ?
#
loop_
_entity_poly.entity_id
_entity_poly.type
_entity_poly.pdbx_seq_one_letter_code
_entity_poly.pdbx_strand_id
1 'polypeptide(L)'
;MVDGVDYEVVEIGRRPNDDRRRPSAEIVGWLLRCDCASRSSSAVSTWTDPVQWARVPSASLEDLARHRVFAPDSDVDADDRPEVAEAARAVWQRDHLDPLDVEAEIRAAADARREADARLDVAVARARRLGRSWADIGAAAGMTRQSANERWRDRV
;
A
#
# COMPACT_ATOMS: atom_id res chain seq x y z
N MET A 1 24.34 17.08 18.50
CA MET A 1 25.73 17.36 18.89
C MET A 1 26.01 17.36 20.39
N VAL A 2 26.72 16.34 20.88
CA VAL A 2 27.52 16.38 22.12
C VAL A 2 28.97 16.16 21.67
N ASP A 3 29.90 17.01 22.08
CA ASP A 3 31.33 16.92 21.69
C ASP A 3 31.60 16.87 20.16
N GLY A 4 30.72 17.49 19.36
CA GLY A 4 30.85 17.54 17.88
C GLY A 4 30.42 16.25 17.16
N VAL A 5 29.84 15.29 17.88
CA VAL A 5 29.26 14.06 17.33
C VAL A 5 27.74 14.15 17.37
N ASP A 6 27.10 13.76 16.28
CA ASP A 6 25.65 13.59 16.23
C ASP A 6 25.25 12.19 16.65
N TYR A 7 24.06 12.10 17.23
CA TYR A 7 23.61 10.91 17.92
C TYR A 7 22.18 10.59 17.50
N GLU A 8 21.95 9.33 17.21
CA GLU A 8 20.61 8.78 17.05
C GLU A 8 20.13 8.25 18.41
N VAL A 9 18.90 8.59 18.81
CA VAL A 9 18.26 8.00 19.98
C VAL A 9 17.78 6.60 19.60
N VAL A 10 18.43 5.57 20.13
CA VAL A 10 18.09 4.16 19.88
C VAL A 10 17.09 3.62 20.89
N GLU A 11 16.87 4.32 22.01
CA GLU A 11 15.88 3.97 23.02
C GLU A 11 15.51 5.21 23.83
N ILE A 12 14.22 5.51 23.95
CA ILE A 12 13.74 6.65 24.74
C ILE A 12 13.71 6.25 26.21
N GLY A 13 14.49 6.96 27.01
CA GLY A 13 14.54 6.76 28.45
C GLY A 13 13.34 7.40 29.16
N ARG A 14 13.17 7.09 30.45
CA ARG A 14 12.08 7.68 31.25
C ARG A 14 12.29 9.17 31.52
N ARG A 15 13.52 9.67 31.33
CA ARG A 15 13.93 11.07 31.40
C ARG A 15 14.83 11.40 30.19
N PRO A 16 14.94 12.67 29.76
CA PRO A 16 15.71 13.05 28.56
C PRO A 16 17.20 12.66 28.55
N ASN A 17 17.81 12.44 29.73
CA ASN A 17 19.21 12.02 29.85
C ASN A 17 19.36 10.49 29.95
N ASP A 18 18.25 9.76 30.02
CA ASP A 18 18.23 8.30 30.07
C ASP A 18 18.13 7.68 28.67
N ASP A 19 18.05 8.52 27.63
CA ASP A 19 18.01 8.06 26.25
C ASP A 19 19.30 7.32 25.90
N ARG A 20 19.15 6.08 25.44
CA ARG A 20 20.28 5.34 24.88
C ARG A 20 20.55 5.90 23.51
N ARG A 21 21.79 6.33 23.28
CA ARG A 21 22.22 6.99 22.04
C ARG A 21 23.32 6.19 21.36
N ARG A 22 23.28 6.17 20.04
CA ARG A 22 24.33 5.64 19.19
C ARG A 22 25.03 6.81 18.48
N PRO A 23 26.37 6.83 18.38
CA PRO A 23 27.07 7.76 17.51
C PRO A 23 26.63 7.59 16.05
N SER A 24 26.37 8.69 15.37
CA SER A 24 25.98 8.70 13.95
C SER A 24 26.97 7.93 13.07
N ALA A 25 28.27 7.93 13.41
CA ALA A 25 29.32 7.18 12.70
C ALA A 25 29.13 5.65 12.73
N GLU A 26 28.39 5.11 13.71
CA GLU A 26 28.07 3.67 13.76
C GLU A 26 26.87 3.28 12.88
N ILE A 27 26.18 4.25 12.26
CA ILE A 27 25.10 3.99 11.32
C ILE A 27 25.71 3.41 10.05
N VAL A 28 25.32 2.16 9.74
CA VAL A 28 25.75 1.44 8.53
C VAL A 28 24.76 1.55 7.39
N GLY A 29 23.58 2.13 7.62
CA GLY A 29 22.54 2.30 6.62
C GLY A 29 21.15 2.53 7.21
N TRP A 30 20.17 2.68 6.32
CA TRP A 30 18.79 3.03 6.64
C TRP A 30 17.81 2.02 6.06
N LEU A 31 16.59 1.97 6.62
CA LEU A 31 15.47 1.21 6.07
C LEU A 31 14.30 2.17 5.84
N LEU A 32 13.57 2.00 4.75
CA LEU A 32 12.32 2.71 4.58
C LEU A 32 11.24 2.10 5.46
N ARG A 33 10.47 2.98 6.10
CA ARG A 33 9.33 2.61 6.92
C ARG A 33 8.14 3.51 6.59
N CYS A 34 6.96 2.91 6.52
CA CYS A 34 5.69 3.62 6.42
C CYS A 34 4.75 3.13 7.52
N ASP A 35 4.30 4.04 8.38
CA ASP A 35 3.23 3.76 9.33
C ASP A 35 1.90 4.12 8.67
N CYS A 36 1.22 3.10 8.16
CA CYS A 36 -0.01 3.23 7.39
C CYS A 36 -1.19 3.33 8.35
N ALA A 37 -1.88 4.47 8.34
CA ALA A 37 -3.16 4.60 9.01
C ALA A 37 -4.29 4.39 7.99
N SER A 38 -5.21 3.48 8.30
CA SER A 38 -6.43 3.36 7.49
C SER A 38 -7.44 4.43 7.91
N ARG A 39 -8.23 4.94 6.97
CA ARG A 39 -9.32 5.89 7.28
C ARG A 39 -10.49 5.24 8.05
N SER A 40 -10.57 3.90 8.04
CA SER A 40 -11.67 3.11 8.60
C SER A 40 -11.34 2.42 9.93
N SER A 41 -10.10 2.54 10.42
CA SER A 41 -9.64 1.90 11.65
C SER A 41 -8.54 2.74 12.29
N SER A 42 -8.56 2.78 13.63
CA SER A 42 -7.47 3.36 14.43
C SER A 42 -6.23 2.47 14.49
N ALA A 43 -6.28 1.26 13.91
CA ALA A 43 -5.11 0.40 13.80
C ALA A 43 -4.12 1.00 12.78
N VAL A 44 -2.88 1.20 13.22
CA VAL A 44 -1.74 1.56 12.36
C VAL A 44 -1.02 0.26 11.99
N SER A 45 -0.85 0.01 10.70
CA SER A 45 -0.01 -1.08 10.21
C SER A 45 1.32 -0.51 9.72
N THR A 46 2.41 -1.14 10.09
CA THR A 46 3.74 -0.72 9.63
C THR A 46 4.17 -1.55 8.42
N TRP A 47 4.61 -0.88 7.37
CA TRP A 47 5.41 -1.46 6.30
C TRP A 47 6.87 -1.04 6.48
N THR A 48 7.78 -2.00 6.32
CA THR A 48 9.21 -1.77 6.30
C THR A 48 9.76 -2.42 5.05
N ASP A 49 10.49 -1.66 4.23
CA ASP A 49 11.22 -2.22 3.09
C ASP A 49 12.24 -3.24 3.60
N PRO A 50 12.26 -4.49 3.10
CA PRO A 50 13.29 -5.46 3.49
C PRO A 50 14.71 -5.05 3.04
N VAL A 51 14.86 -4.12 2.10
CA VAL A 51 16.16 -3.74 1.55
C VAL A 51 16.79 -2.58 2.33
N GLN A 52 17.97 -2.82 2.90
CA GLN A 52 18.76 -1.78 3.56
C GLN A 52 19.47 -0.88 2.55
N TRP A 53 19.39 0.43 2.78
CA TRP A 53 20.17 1.45 2.11
C TRP A 53 21.51 1.59 2.81
N ALA A 54 22.55 1.01 2.25
CA ALA A 54 23.88 0.97 2.82
C ALA A 54 24.55 2.35 2.78
N ARG A 55 25.14 2.77 3.89
CA ARG A 55 26.04 3.92 3.94
C ARG A 55 27.35 3.58 3.25
N VAL A 56 27.82 4.44 2.36
CA VAL A 56 29.14 4.33 1.72
C VAL A 56 30.06 5.48 2.14
N PRO A 57 31.39 5.26 2.18
CA PRO A 57 32.32 6.22 2.76
C PRO A 57 32.68 7.39 1.84
N SER A 58 32.25 7.39 0.57
CA SER A 58 32.54 8.47 -0.38
C SER A 58 31.45 8.66 -1.42
N ALA A 59 31.29 9.90 -1.90
CA ALA A 59 30.36 10.25 -2.96
C ALA A 59 30.59 9.46 -4.26
N SER A 60 31.84 9.06 -4.55
CA SER A 60 32.17 8.25 -5.73
C SER A 60 31.61 6.82 -5.69
N LEU A 61 31.19 6.34 -4.52
CA LEU A 61 30.59 5.02 -4.31
C LEU A 61 29.06 5.09 -4.20
N GLU A 62 28.49 6.30 -4.24
CA GLU A 62 27.05 6.50 -4.17
C GLU A 62 26.36 5.93 -5.41
N ASP A 63 25.29 5.20 -5.17
CA ASP A 63 24.44 4.61 -6.19
C ASP A 63 23.05 4.39 -5.58
N LEU A 64 22.20 5.42 -5.67
CA LEU A 64 20.87 5.41 -5.08
C LEU A 64 19.98 4.32 -5.70
N ALA A 65 20.20 3.98 -6.97
CA ALA A 65 19.48 2.88 -7.64
C ALA A 65 19.86 1.49 -7.09
N ARG A 66 21.01 1.38 -6.41
CA ARG A 66 21.46 0.17 -5.70
C ARG A 66 21.41 0.34 -4.18
N HIS A 67 20.69 1.35 -3.68
CA HIS A 67 20.53 1.63 -2.26
C HIS A 67 21.88 1.86 -1.55
N ARG A 68 22.79 2.59 -2.19
CA ARG A 68 24.07 3.00 -1.61
C ARG A 68 24.09 4.51 -1.48
N VAL A 69 24.12 5.02 -0.26
CA VAL A 69 24.05 6.45 0.05
C VAL A 69 25.36 6.90 0.65
N PHE A 70 25.98 7.92 0.05
CA PHE A 70 27.08 8.58 0.71
C PHE A 70 26.53 9.48 1.83
N ALA A 71 27.01 9.28 3.04
CA ALA A 71 26.65 10.17 4.15
C ALA A 71 27.89 10.36 5.05
N PRO A 72 28.30 11.60 5.35
CA PRO A 72 29.43 11.86 6.25
C PRO A 72 29.10 11.38 7.66
N ASP A 73 30.08 10.99 8.47
CA ASP A 73 29.88 10.35 9.79
C ASP A 73 28.90 11.07 10.73
N SER A 74 28.76 12.39 10.63
CA SER A 74 27.80 13.20 11.40
C SER A 74 26.33 13.04 10.96
N ASP A 75 26.09 12.51 9.77
CA ASP A 75 24.77 12.45 9.18
C ASP A 75 23.97 11.27 9.75
N VAL A 76 22.75 11.59 10.21
CA VAL A 76 21.78 10.66 10.78
C VAL A 76 20.59 10.50 9.84
N ASP A 77 20.19 11.58 9.19
CA ASP A 77 18.96 11.70 8.39
C ASP A 77 19.33 11.87 6.91
N ALA A 78 19.75 10.78 6.27
CA ALA A 78 20.24 10.83 4.89
C ALA A 78 19.19 11.34 3.87
N ASP A 79 17.90 11.31 4.22
CA ASP A 79 16.80 11.83 3.41
C ASP A 79 16.61 13.35 3.49
N ASP A 80 17.35 14.06 4.36
CA ASP A 80 17.44 15.53 4.27
C ASP A 80 18.01 15.98 2.91
N ARG A 81 18.74 15.09 2.22
CA ARG A 81 19.16 15.26 0.83
C ARG A 81 18.00 14.95 -0.13
N PRO A 82 17.54 15.92 -0.95
CA PRO A 82 16.39 15.74 -1.83
C PRO A 82 16.52 14.55 -2.79
N GLU A 83 17.72 14.29 -3.33
CA GLU A 83 17.94 13.16 -4.23
C GLU A 83 17.78 11.80 -3.54
N VAL A 84 18.14 11.69 -2.26
CA VAL A 84 17.96 10.47 -1.46
C VAL A 84 16.48 10.30 -1.13
N ALA A 85 15.81 11.38 -0.70
CA ALA A 85 14.36 11.37 -0.43
C ALA A 85 13.55 10.98 -1.67
N GLU A 86 13.86 11.52 -2.85
CA GLU A 86 13.18 11.18 -4.10
C GLU A 86 13.41 9.72 -4.50
N ALA A 87 14.64 9.22 -4.37
CA ALA A 87 14.95 7.82 -4.68
C ALA A 87 14.24 6.87 -3.70
N ALA A 88 14.22 7.20 -2.41
CA ALA A 88 13.48 6.47 -1.38
C ALA A 88 11.97 6.51 -1.66
N ARG A 89 11.42 7.67 -2.01
CA ARG A 89 10.00 7.84 -2.37
C ARG A 89 9.62 6.99 -3.58
N ALA A 90 10.49 6.87 -4.58
CA ALA A 90 10.25 6.02 -5.74
C ALA A 90 10.16 4.53 -5.36
N VAL A 91 11.01 4.05 -4.44
CA VAL A 91 10.93 2.68 -3.90
C VAL A 91 9.65 2.48 -3.11
N TRP A 92 9.33 3.41 -2.20
CA TRP A 92 8.09 3.38 -1.41
C TRP A 92 6.85 3.35 -2.31
N GLN A 93 6.77 4.21 -3.34
CA GLN A 93 5.65 4.21 -4.27
C GLN A 93 5.50 2.84 -4.95
N ARG A 94 6.58 2.34 -5.55
CA ARG A 94 6.58 1.10 -6.33
C ARG A 94 6.26 -0.14 -5.50
N ASP A 95 6.90 -0.29 -4.35
CA ASP A 95 6.89 -1.54 -3.60
C ASP A 95 5.82 -1.58 -2.51
N HIS A 96 5.31 -0.41 -2.11
CA HIS A 96 4.29 -0.30 -1.07
C HIS A 96 2.95 0.24 -1.58
N LEU A 97 2.93 1.36 -2.30
CA LEU A 97 1.67 2.00 -2.69
C LEU A 97 1.03 1.36 -3.93
N ASP A 98 1.80 1.10 -4.99
CA ASP A 98 1.26 0.56 -6.24
C ASP A 98 0.51 -0.78 -6.05
N PRO A 99 0.99 -1.74 -5.22
CA PRO A 99 0.24 -2.96 -4.93
C PRO A 99 -1.12 -2.70 -4.25
N LEU A 100 -1.17 -1.74 -3.32
CA LEU A 100 -2.40 -1.38 -2.61
C LEU A 100 -3.42 -0.76 -3.56
N ASP A 101 -2.98 0.05 -4.52
CA ASP A 101 -3.84 0.66 -5.52
C ASP A 101 -4.45 -0.40 -6.46
N VAL A 102 -3.65 -1.38 -6.91
CA VAL A 102 -4.15 -2.50 -7.73
C VAL A 102 -5.16 -3.35 -6.96
N GLU A 103 -4.91 -3.65 -5.69
CA GLU A 103 -5.86 -4.38 -4.86
C GLU A 103 -7.16 -3.60 -4.63
N ALA A 104 -7.07 -2.28 -4.45
CA ALA A 104 -8.23 -1.41 -4.34
C ALA A 104 -9.06 -1.39 -5.64
N GLU A 105 -8.41 -1.32 -6.80
CA GLU A 105 -9.05 -1.41 -8.11
C GLU A 105 -9.80 -2.73 -8.29
N ILE A 106 -9.15 -3.86 -7.97
CA ILE A 106 -9.77 -5.19 -8.04
C ILE A 106 -11.00 -5.26 -7.12
N ARG A 107 -10.89 -4.74 -5.90
CA ARG A 107 -12.01 -4.73 -4.93
C ARG A 107 -13.18 -3.90 -5.45
N ALA A 108 -12.90 -2.70 -5.97
CA ALA A 108 -13.91 -1.83 -6.57
C ALA A 108 -14.61 -2.50 -7.77
N ALA A 109 -13.86 -3.17 -8.64
CA ALA A 109 -14.43 -3.92 -9.77
C ALA A 109 -15.31 -5.08 -9.30
N ALA A 110 -14.89 -5.81 -8.25
CA ALA A 110 -15.68 -6.89 -7.66
C ALA A 110 -16.98 -6.37 -7.01
N ASP A 111 -16.93 -5.24 -6.31
CA ASP A 111 -18.11 -4.55 -5.76
C ASP A 111 -19.07 -4.11 -6.84
N ALA A 112 -18.56 -3.47 -7.90
CA ALA A 112 -19.37 -3.03 -9.03
C ALA A 112 -20.07 -4.21 -9.74
N ARG A 113 -19.39 -5.36 -9.86
CA ARG A 113 -19.99 -6.59 -10.39
C ARG A 113 -21.11 -7.11 -9.49
N ARG A 114 -20.89 -7.18 -8.17
CA ARG A 114 -21.94 -7.62 -7.21
C ARG A 114 -23.17 -6.73 -7.29
N GLU A 115 -22.97 -5.41 -7.35
CA GLU A 115 -24.06 -4.44 -7.46
C GLU A 115 -24.81 -4.55 -8.80
N ALA A 116 -24.09 -4.79 -9.90
CA ALA A 116 -24.72 -5.05 -11.19
C ALA A 116 -25.55 -6.34 -11.19
N ASP A 117 -25.04 -7.43 -10.60
CA ASP A 117 -25.78 -8.68 -10.46
C ASP A 117 -27.02 -8.52 -9.57
N ALA A 118 -26.93 -7.80 -8.46
CA ALA A 118 -28.07 -7.50 -7.59
C ALA A 118 -29.16 -6.70 -8.34
N ARG A 119 -28.77 -5.67 -9.10
CA ARG A 119 -29.70 -4.90 -9.94
C ARG A 119 -30.36 -5.76 -11.01
N LEU A 120 -29.62 -6.69 -11.60
CA LEU A 120 -30.16 -7.64 -12.59
C LEU A 120 -31.19 -8.58 -11.94
N ASP A 121 -30.91 -9.13 -10.75
CA ASP A 121 -31.84 -9.98 -10.01
C ASP A 121 -33.15 -9.22 -9.69
N VAL A 122 -33.06 -7.95 -9.27
CA VAL A 122 -34.23 -7.07 -9.05
C VAL A 122 -35.03 -6.83 -10.35
N ALA A 123 -34.34 -6.58 -11.46
CA ALA A 123 -34.98 -6.34 -12.75
C ALA A 123 -35.69 -7.59 -13.27
N VAL A 124 -35.07 -8.77 -13.13
CA VAL A 124 -35.68 -10.05 -13.49
C VAL A 124 -36.90 -10.32 -12.62
N ALA A 125 -36.81 -10.08 -11.31
CA ALA A 125 -37.95 -10.22 -10.40
C ALA A 125 -39.13 -9.33 -10.80
N ARG A 126 -38.84 -8.08 -11.18
CA ARG A 126 -39.85 -7.17 -11.74
C ARG A 126 -40.44 -7.70 -13.05
N ALA A 127 -39.62 -8.18 -13.97
CA ALA A 127 -40.08 -8.73 -15.25
C ALA A 127 -41.00 -9.95 -15.07
N ARG A 128 -40.65 -10.83 -14.13
CA ARG A 128 -41.49 -11.99 -13.76
C ARG A 128 -42.83 -11.58 -13.17
N ARG A 129 -42.87 -10.59 -12.27
CA ARG A 129 -44.12 -10.02 -11.75
C ARG A 129 -45.01 -9.41 -12.84
N LEU A 130 -44.40 -8.89 -13.91
CA LEU A 130 -45.11 -8.38 -15.10
C LEU A 130 -45.48 -9.49 -16.10
N GLY A 131 -45.27 -10.77 -15.78
CA GLY A 131 -45.65 -11.91 -16.62
C GLY A 131 -44.71 -12.22 -17.78
N ARG A 132 -43.52 -11.59 -17.85
CA ARG A 132 -42.55 -11.88 -18.92
C ARG A 132 -42.06 -13.32 -18.85
N SER A 133 -41.95 -13.98 -20.00
CA SER A 133 -41.48 -15.37 -20.07
C SER A 133 -39.98 -15.47 -19.78
N TRP A 134 -39.52 -16.65 -19.37
CA TRP A 134 -38.08 -16.91 -19.25
C TRP A 134 -37.32 -16.79 -20.59
N ALA A 135 -38.02 -16.96 -21.71
CA ALA A 135 -37.42 -16.78 -23.03
C ALA A 135 -37.15 -15.30 -23.31
N ASP A 136 -38.12 -14.42 -23.02
CA ASP A 136 -37.96 -12.97 -23.17
C ASP A 136 -36.89 -12.41 -22.24
N ILE A 137 -36.87 -12.87 -20.99
CA ILE A 137 -35.87 -12.49 -19.99
C ILE A 137 -34.48 -12.96 -20.42
N GLY A 138 -34.36 -14.22 -20.87
CA GLY A 138 -33.11 -14.75 -21.40
C GLY A 138 -32.60 -13.94 -22.60
N ALA A 139 -33.46 -13.66 -23.57
CA ALA A 139 -33.12 -12.85 -24.74
C ALA A 139 -32.64 -11.44 -24.34
N ALA A 140 -33.33 -10.78 -23.40
CA ALA A 140 -32.95 -9.47 -22.89
C ALA A 140 -31.60 -9.47 -22.14
N ALA A 141 -31.27 -10.57 -21.46
CA ALA A 141 -30.01 -10.75 -20.74
C ALA A 141 -28.90 -11.38 -21.59
N GLY A 142 -29.13 -11.62 -22.89
CA GLY A 142 -28.15 -12.21 -23.80
C GLY A 142 -27.86 -13.70 -23.55
N MET A 143 -28.82 -14.46 -23.02
CA MET A 143 -28.66 -15.89 -22.71
C MET A 143 -29.87 -16.73 -23.13
N THR A 144 -29.71 -18.05 -23.08
CA THR A 144 -30.80 -18.95 -23.42
C THR A 144 -31.91 -18.93 -22.36
N ARG A 145 -33.14 -19.31 -22.76
CA ARG A 145 -34.27 -19.52 -21.85
C ARG A 145 -33.90 -20.45 -20.69
N GLN A 146 -33.18 -21.55 -20.99
CA GLN A 146 -32.82 -22.55 -19.99
C GLN A 146 -31.85 -21.96 -18.97
N SER A 147 -30.79 -21.28 -19.43
CA SER A 147 -29.82 -20.61 -18.55
C SER A 147 -30.47 -19.55 -17.67
N ALA A 148 -31.41 -18.77 -18.22
CA ALA A 148 -32.16 -17.79 -17.44
C ALA A 148 -33.03 -18.44 -16.35
N ASN A 149 -33.74 -19.52 -16.70
CA ASN A 149 -34.57 -20.26 -15.74
C ASN A 149 -33.69 -20.87 -14.64
N GLU A 150 -32.61 -21.56 -14.98
CA GLU A 150 -31.69 -22.15 -13.99
C GLU A 150 -31.08 -21.10 -13.05
N ARG A 151 -30.73 -19.93 -13.57
CA ARG A 151 -30.14 -18.85 -12.76
C ARG A 151 -31.12 -18.21 -11.78
N TRP A 152 -32.36 -17.97 -12.19
CA TRP A 152 -33.29 -17.09 -11.46
C TRP A 152 -34.52 -17.76 -10.88
N ARG A 153 -34.84 -19.00 -11.23
CA ARG A 153 -36.10 -19.65 -10.78
C ARG A 153 -36.27 -19.71 -9.27
N ASP A 154 -35.18 -19.83 -8.52
CA ASP A 154 -35.20 -19.97 -7.06
C ASP A 154 -34.88 -18.65 -6.34
N ARG A 155 -34.60 -17.58 -7.11
CA ARG A 155 -34.26 -16.25 -6.59
C ARG A 155 -35.42 -15.25 -6.70
N VAL A 156 -36.48 -15.62 -7.42
CA VAL A 156 -37.56 -14.74 -7.86
C VAL A 156 -38.92 -15.26 -7.45
#